data_AF-A0A2I0QE91-F1
#
_entry.id   AF-A0A2I0QE91-F1
#
_cell.length_a   1.000
_cell.length_b   1.000
_cell.length_c   1.000
_cell.angle_alpha   90.00
_cell.angle_beta   90.00
_cell.angle_gamma   90.00
#
_symmetry.space_group_name_H-M   'P 1'
#
loop_
_entity.id
_entity.type
_entity.pdbx_description
1 polymer ?
#
loop_
_entity_poly.entity_id
_entity_poly.type
_entity_poly.pdbx_seq_one_letter_code
_entity_poly.pdbx_strand_id
1 'polypeptide(L)'
;DAVNLCNAINLAGAGGMGKKCEFDLDNENLNSELIENNITFYDLMKLSAKRDRIAEELTTGANISFEHAELILKIYNNSHNRDKDIFPAIVQTYLIILSKFPDTLIARKRGIDAATEVSNKAQEVINYGGVFTEKGRIEIKILDEYLRSDGNSLNPGTTADIVAASLFIAILKGLKI
;
A
#
# COMPACT_ATOMS: atom_id res chain seq x y z
N ASP A 1 -17.16 -0.37 -15.94
CA ASP A 1 -16.10 -0.26 -14.90
C ASP A 1 -14.78 -0.90 -15.28
N ALA A 2 -14.72 -2.19 -15.64
CA ALA A 2 -13.47 -2.87 -16.02
C ALA A 2 -12.66 -2.12 -17.10
N VAL A 3 -13.30 -1.77 -18.22
CA VAL A 3 -12.69 -0.97 -19.31
C VAL A 3 -12.15 0.38 -18.80
N ASN A 4 -12.91 1.09 -17.96
CA ASN A 4 -12.49 2.38 -17.42
C ASN A 4 -11.28 2.24 -16.50
N LEU A 5 -11.23 1.17 -15.69
CA LEU A 5 -10.06 0.86 -14.87
C LEU A 5 -8.82 0.64 -15.74
N CYS A 6 -8.90 -0.23 -16.74
CA CYS A 6 -7.77 -0.50 -17.65
C CYS A 6 -7.28 0.76 -18.35
N ASN A 7 -8.21 1.60 -18.84
CA ASN A 7 -7.87 2.89 -19.44
C ASN A 7 -7.20 3.85 -18.44
N ALA A 8 -7.71 3.94 -17.21
CA ALA A 8 -7.14 4.81 -16.18
C ALA A 8 -5.72 4.36 -15.77
N ILE A 9 -5.51 3.05 -15.68
CA ILE A 9 -4.21 2.44 -15.41
C ILE A 9 -3.18 2.80 -16.51
N ASN A 10 -3.59 2.68 -17.79
CA ASN A 10 -2.72 3.01 -18.92
C ASN A 10 -2.40 4.51 -18.95
N LEU A 11 -3.40 5.36 -18.69
CA LEU A 11 -3.22 6.81 -18.59
C LEU A 11 -2.25 7.20 -17.45
N ALA A 12 -2.35 6.52 -16.31
CA ALA A 12 -1.49 6.77 -15.15
C ALA A 12 -0.05 6.27 -15.33
N GLY A 13 0.25 5.49 -16.38
CA GLY A 13 1.58 4.91 -16.59
C GLY A 13 2.00 3.98 -15.45
N ALA A 14 1.07 3.20 -14.91
CA ALA A 14 1.31 2.35 -13.74
C ALA A 14 2.44 1.33 -14.02
N GLY A 15 3.64 1.61 -13.52
CA GLY A 15 4.85 0.87 -13.88
C GLY A 15 4.89 -0.57 -13.36
N GLY A 16 5.41 -1.50 -14.17
CA GLY A 16 5.73 -2.88 -13.78
C GLY A 16 4.59 -3.90 -13.94
N MET A 17 3.44 -3.52 -14.50
CA MET A 17 2.27 -4.39 -14.66
C MET A 17 2.58 -5.72 -15.38
N GLY A 18 3.49 -5.69 -16.36
CA GLY A 18 3.97 -6.84 -17.12
C GLY A 18 2.88 -7.58 -17.90
N LYS A 19 3.29 -8.52 -18.77
CA LYS A 19 2.36 -9.39 -19.54
C LYS A 19 1.79 -10.58 -18.75
N LYS A 20 1.83 -10.51 -17.42
CA LYS A 20 1.60 -11.68 -16.54
C LYS A 20 0.16 -11.85 -16.06
N CYS A 21 -0.76 -11.01 -16.54
CA CYS A 21 -2.19 -11.24 -16.34
C CYS A 21 -2.81 -11.82 -17.59
N GLU A 22 -3.92 -12.55 -17.40
CA GLU A 22 -4.74 -13.10 -18.48
C GLU A 22 -5.21 -12.03 -19.47
N PHE A 23 -5.30 -10.78 -18.98
CA PHE A 23 -5.57 -9.58 -19.75
C PHE A 23 -4.30 -8.71 -19.83
N ASP A 24 -3.73 -8.60 -21.03
CA ASP A 24 -2.59 -7.72 -21.31
C ASP A 24 -3.11 -6.29 -21.53
N LEU A 25 -2.62 -5.34 -20.72
CA LEU A 25 -3.01 -3.93 -20.81
C LEU A 25 -2.52 -3.24 -22.08
N ASP A 26 -1.53 -3.83 -22.74
CA ASP A 26 -1.01 -3.38 -24.04
C ASP A 26 -1.78 -3.99 -25.23
N ASN A 27 -2.77 -4.87 -24.99
CA ASN A 27 -3.59 -5.46 -26.05
C ASN A 27 -4.63 -4.46 -26.55
N GLU A 28 -4.54 -4.10 -27.84
CA GLU A 28 -5.49 -3.21 -28.51
C GLU A 28 -6.94 -3.73 -28.48
N ASN A 29 -7.13 -5.06 -28.38
CA ASN A 29 -8.45 -5.69 -28.32
C ASN A 29 -8.98 -5.88 -26.90
N LEU A 30 -8.22 -5.49 -25.86
CA LEU A 30 -8.58 -5.73 -24.47
C LEU A 30 -10.00 -5.24 -24.14
N ASN A 31 -10.36 -4.04 -24.58
CA ASN A 31 -11.68 -3.47 -24.28
C ASN A 31 -12.82 -4.32 -24.86
N SER A 32 -12.66 -4.82 -26.08
CA SER A 32 -13.64 -5.71 -26.72
C SER A 32 -13.71 -7.04 -25.99
N GLU A 33 -12.56 -7.64 -25.66
CA GLU A 33 -12.48 -8.92 -24.92
C GLU A 33 -13.17 -8.82 -23.55
N LEU A 34 -12.97 -7.72 -22.81
CA LEU A 34 -13.62 -7.51 -21.51
C LEU A 34 -15.14 -7.39 -21.65
N ILE A 35 -15.62 -6.73 -22.70
CA ILE A 35 -17.05 -6.54 -22.95
C ILE A 35 -17.70 -7.86 -23.39
N GLU A 36 -17.11 -8.54 -24.38
CA GLU A 36 -17.65 -9.79 -24.93
C GLU A 36 -17.71 -10.91 -23.88
N ASN A 37 -16.69 -11.00 -23.02
CA ASN A 37 -16.65 -11.98 -21.94
C ASN A 37 -17.36 -11.53 -20.65
N ASN A 38 -18.03 -10.37 -20.65
CA ASN A 38 -18.72 -9.79 -19.49
C ASN A 38 -17.84 -9.68 -18.23
N ILE A 39 -16.57 -9.33 -18.40
CA ILE A 39 -15.60 -9.24 -17.29
C ILE A 39 -15.88 -7.98 -16.48
N THR A 40 -16.14 -8.15 -15.18
CA THR A 40 -16.41 -7.03 -14.28
C THR A 40 -15.12 -6.48 -13.66
N PHE A 41 -15.22 -5.30 -13.04
CA PHE A 41 -14.14 -4.76 -12.21
C PHE A 41 -13.72 -5.74 -11.11
N TYR A 42 -14.70 -6.36 -10.45
CA TYR A 42 -14.45 -7.30 -9.37
C TYR A 42 -13.70 -8.54 -9.87
N ASP A 43 -14.04 -9.04 -11.07
CA ASP A 43 -13.34 -10.19 -11.68
C ASP A 43 -11.86 -9.87 -11.93
N LEU A 44 -11.55 -8.68 -12.48
CA LEU A 44 -10.17 -8.24 -12.67
C LEU A 44 -9.38 -8.14 -11.36
N MET A 45 -10.01 -7.61 -10.30
CA MET A 45 -9.38 -7.57 -8.97
C MET A 45 -9.16 -8.97 -8.42
N LYS A 46 -10.13 -9.88 -8.60
CA LYS A 46 -10.03 -11.27 -8.12
C LYS A 46 -8.92 -12.05 -8.82
N LEU A 47 -8.74 -11.84 -10.12
CA LEU A 47 -7.63 -12.41 -10.89
C LEU A 47 -6.27 -11.87 -10.40
N SER A 48 -6.22 -10.60 -9.99
CA SER A 48 -4.99 -9.93 -9.57
C SER A 48 -4.66 -10.10 -8.08
N ALA A 49 -5.62 -10.48 -7.24
CA ALA A 49 -5.52 -10.51 -5.78
C ALA A 49 -4.32 -11.32 -5.24
N LYS A 50 -3.88 -12.37 -5.94
CA LYS A 50 -2.72 -13.18 -5.52
C LYS A 50 -1.37 -12.44 -5.61
N ARG A 51 -1.28 -11.39 -6.43
CA ARG A 51 -0.03 -10.70 -6.76
C ARG A 51 -0.06 -9.19 -6.49
N ASP A 52 -1.24 -8.64 -6.22
CA ASP A 52 -1.47 -7.21 -5.99
C ASP A 52 -2.32 -7.02 -4.73
N ARG A 53 -1.77 -6.31 -3.75
CA ARG A 53 -2.42 -6.14 -2.44
C ARG A 53 -3.64 -5.23 -2.50
N ILE A 54 -3.67 -4.28 -3.42
CA ILE A 54 -4.83 -3.40 -3.62
C ILE A 54 -5.99 -4.24 -4.16
N ALA A 55 -5.70 -5.13 -5.11
CA ALA A 55 -6.69 -6.06 -5.64
C ALA A 55 -7.19 -7.07 -4.58
N GLU A 56 -6.31 -7.54 -3.69
CA GLU A 56 -6.70 -8.36 -2.54
C GLU A 56 -7.64 -7.60 -1.60
N GLU A 57 -7.29 -6.38 -1.20
CA GLU A 57 -8.13 -5.55 -0.32
C GLU A 57 -9.51 -5.31 -0.94
N LEU A 58 -9.58 -4.95 -2.23
CA LEU A 58 -10.84 -4.69 -2.93
C LEU A 58 -11.73 -5.94 -3.07
N THR A 59 -11.16 -7.14 -3.01
CA THR A 59 -11.93 -8.39 -3.12
C THR A 59 -12.27 -9.04 -1.79
N THR A 60 -11.60 -8.60 -0.71
CA THR A 60 -11.77 -9.16 0.64
C THR A 60 -12.45 -8.21 1.62
N GLY A 61 -12.93 -7.05 1.15
CA GLY A 61 -13.63 -6.07 1.99
C GLY A 61 -12.71 -5.09 2.72
N ALA A 62 -11.50 -4.89 2.21
CA ALA A 62 -10.48 -3.98 2.72
C ALA A 62 -10.04 -4.29 4.17
N ASN A 63 -9.83 -5.56 4.48
CA ASN A 63 -9.57 -6.04 5.84
C ASN A 63 -8.34 -5.37 6.48
N ILE A 64 -7.24 -5.23 5.74
CA ILE A 64 -6.02 -4.59 6.24
C ILE A 64 -6.31 -3.12 6.55
N SER A 65 -7.03 -2.44 5.65
CA SER A 65 -7.37 -1.03 5.81
C SER A 65 -8.27 -0.79 7.03
N PHE A 66 -9.27 -1.64 7.26
CA PHE A 66 -10.13 -1.56 8.44
C PHE A 66 -9.37 -1.88 9.74
N GLU A 67 -8.53 -2.92 9.75
CA GLU A 67 -7.69 -3.25 10.91
C GLU A 67 -6.79 -2.07 11.28
N HIS A 68 -6.13 -1.47 10.28
CA HIS A 68 -5.16 -0.41 10.52
C HIS A 68 -5.81 0.96 10.75
N ALA A 69 -7.06 1.18 10.33
CA ALA A 69 -7.85 2.32 10.78
C ALA A 69 -8.05 2.33 12.30
N GLU A 70 -8.35 1.17 12.89
CA GLU A 70 -8.44 1.03 14.35
C GLU A 70 -7.10 1.29 15.03
N LEU A 71 -6.00 0.85 14.41
CA LEU A 71 -4.66 1.11 14.90
C LEU A 71 -4.33 2.61 14.90
N ILE A 72 -4.65 3.32 13.81
CA ILE A 72 -4.47 4.78 13.72
C ILE A 72 -5.23 5.47 14.85
N LEU A 73 -6.52 5.15 15.03
CA LEU A 73 -7.36 5.71 16.09
C LEU A 73 -6.77 5.43 17.48
N LYS A 74 -6.34 4.19 17.72
CA LYS A 74 -5.73 3.78 19.00
C LYS A 74 -4.46 4.57 19.29
N ILE A 75 -3.54 4.67 18.33
CA ILE A 75 -2.29 5.41 18.51
C ILE A 75 -2.57 6.90 18.73
N TYR A 76 -3.45 7.48 17.91
CA TYR A 76 -3.84 8.88 18.00
C TYR A 76 -4.42 9.22 19.38
N ASN A 77 -5.39 8.44 19.86
CA ASN A 77 -6.04 8.68 21.16
C ASN A 77 -5.11 8.45 22.35
N ASN A 78 -4.12 7.57 22.23
CA ASN A 78 -3.13 7.33 23.29
C ASN A 78 -2.00 8.37 23.29
N SER A 79 -1.85 9.14 22.22
CA SER A 79 -0.89 10.24 22.21
C SER A 79 -1.40 11.34 23.13
N HIS A 80 -0.72 11.54 24.26
CA HIS A 80 -1.07 12.57 25.25
C HIS A 80 -0.67 13.98 24.76
N ASN A 81 -0.56 14.15 23.45
CA ASN A 81 -0.02 15.35 22.85
C ASN A 81 -1.12 16.40 22.81
N ARG A 82 -0.90 17.54 23.48
CA ARG A 82 -1.88 18.64 23.55
C ARG A 82 -2.26 19.16 22.17
N ASP A 83 -1.37 18.95 21.20
CA ASP A 83 -1.47 19.45 19.83
C ASP A 83 -2.22 18.49 18.89
N LYS A 84 -2.66 17.31 19.37
CA LYS A 84 -3.43 16.35 18.56
C LYS A 84 -2.74 15.98 17.24
N ASP A 85 -1.43 15.78 17.30
CA ASP A 85 -0.64 15.44 16.11
C ASP A 85 -0.93 14.01 15.62
N ILE A 86 -1.44 13.91 14.39
CA ILE A 86 -1.77 12.65 13.72
C ILE A 86 -0.55 11.98 13.07
N PHE A 87 0.54 12.71 12.82
CA PHE A 87 1.71 12.20 12.10
C PHE A 87 2.32 10.96 12.75
N PRO A 88 2.51 10.88 14.09
CA PRO A 88 3.01 9.66 14.72
C PRO A 88 2.11 8.44 14.48
N ALA A 89 0.78 8.62 14.47
CA ALA A 89 -0.15 7.52 14.19
C ALA A 89 -0.03 7.02 12.74
N ILE A 90 0.09 7.93 11.78
CA ILE A 90 0.24 7.60 10.36
C ILE A 90 1.58 6.89 10.11
N VAL A 91 2.69 7.48 10.57
CA VAL A 91 4.04 6.95 10.34
C VAL A 91 4.21 5.59 11.01
N GLN A 92 3.73 5.43 12.25
CA GLN A 92 3.82 4.15 12.94
C GLN A 92 2.96 3.08 12.24
N THR A 93 1.77 3.44 11.78
CA THR A 93 0.89 2.51 11.05
C THR A 93 1.53 2.08 9.73
N TYR A 94 2.13 3.02 9.00
CA TYR A 94 2.88 2.74 7.79
C TYR A 94 4.01 1.72 8.02
N LEU A 95 4.84 1.92 9.05
CA LEU A 95 5.91 0.99 9.39
C LEU A 95 5.37 -0.41 9.72
N ILE A 96 4.27 -0.47 10.47
CA ILE A 96 3.65 -1.75 10.88
C ILE A 96 3.12 -2.51 9.67
N ILE A 97 2.41 -1.84 8.75
CA ILE A 97 1.94 -2.48 7.52
C ILE A 97 3.13 -2.96 6.69
N LEU A 98 4.13 -2.09 6.46
CA LEU A 98 5.31 -2.40 5.67
C LEU A 98 6.09 -3.60 6.23
N SER A 99 6.20 -3.70 7.56
CA SER A 99 6.91 -4.79 8.24
C SER A 99 6.22 -6.15 8.10
N LYS A 100 4.89 -6.16 7.98
CA LYS A 100 4.08 -7.38 7.92
C LYS A 100 3.83 -7.85 6.49
N PHE A 101 3.67 -6.91 5.57
CA PHE A 101 3.23 -7.18 4.21
C PHE A 101 4.27 -6.65 3.22
N PRO A 102 5.05 -7.54 2.57
CA PRO A 102 5.94 -7.14 1.48
C PRO A 102 5.18 -6.36 0.42
N ASP A 103 5.72 -5.19 0.06
CA ASP A 103 5.03 -4.25 -0.82
C ASP A 103 4.97 -4.78 -2.26
N THR A 104 3.77 -4.87 -2.82
CA THR A 104 3.57 -5.47 -4.15
C THR A 104 4.09 -4.59 -5.28
N LEU A 105 4.20 -3.26 -5.11
CA LEU A 105 4.83 -2.39 -6.10
C LEU A 105 6.35 -2.61 -6.13
N ILE A 106 6.99 -2.77 -4.97
CA ILE A 106 8.40 -3.14 -4.89
C ILE A 106 8.61 -4.52 -5.48
N ALA A 107 7.80 -5.51 -5.08
CA ALA A 107 7.91 -6.88 -5.58
C ALA A 107 7.79 -6.94 -7.11
N ARG A 108 6.93 -6.09 -7.68
CA ARG A 108 6.75 -5.96 -9.13
C ARG A 108 7.94 -5.33 -9.85
N LYS A 109 8.63 -4.37 -9.23
CA LYS A 109 9.79 -3.67 -9.80
C LYS A 109 11.13 -4.39 -9.58
N ARG A 110 11.32 -5.01 -8.41
CA ARG A 110 12.60 -5.52 -7.91
C ARG A 110 12.56 -6.95 -7.37
N GLY A 111 11.39 -7.61 -7.40
CA GLY A 111 11.22 -8.98 -6.93
C GLY A 111 10.85 -9.07 -5.46
N ILE A 112 10.33 -10.24 -5.06
CA ILE A 112 9.81 -10.48 -3.71
C ILE A 112 10.90 -10.38 -2.62
N ASP A 113 12.14 -10.75 -2.95
CA ASP A 113 13.26 -10.70 -2.00
C ASP A 113 13.55 -9.25 -1.59
N ALA A 114 13.57 -8.31 -2.54
CA ALA A 114 13.75 -6.89 -2.27
C ALA A 114 12.59 -6.31 -1.44
N ALA A 115 11.35 -6.71 -1.75
CA ALA A 115 10.18 -6.29 -0.95
C ALA A 115 10.26 -6.83 0.50
N THR A 116 10.74 -8.07 0.66
CA THR A 116 10.93 -8.68 1.98
C THR A 116 12.06 -8.03 2.76
N GLU A 117 13.17 -7.65 2.09
CA GLU A 117 14.25 -6.88 2.71
C GLU A 117 13.73 -5.55 3.26
N VAL A 118 12.91 -4.83 2.50
CA VAL A 118 12.26 -3.59 2.94
C VAL A 118 11.38 -3.82 4.16
N SER A 119 10.56 -4.89 4.18
CA SER A 119 9.76 -5.26 5.35
C SER A 119 10.62 -5.53 6.58
N ASN A 120 11.75 -6.24 6.42
CA ASN A 120 12.66 -6.51 7.52
C ASN A 120 13.27 -5.22 8.08
N LYS A 121 13.68 -4.28 7.23
CA LYS A 121 14.17 -2.96 7.68
C LYS A 121 13.10 -2.17 8.41
N ALA A 122 11.85 -2.20 7.94
CA ALA A 122 10.73 -1.57 8.65
C ALA A 122 10.51 -2.21 10.03
N GLN A 123 10.64 -3.53 10.14
CA GLN A 123 10.56 -4.23 11.43
C GLN A 123 11.70 -3.83 12.38
N GLU A 124 12.93 -3.64 11.89
CA GLU A 124 14.05 -3.14 12.69
C GLU A 124 13.77 -1.75 13.26
N VAL A 125 13.23 -0.84 12.44
CA VAL A 125 12.81 0.50 12.90
C VAL A 125 11.77 0.40 14.02
N ILE A 126 10.79 -0.51 13.91
CA ILE A 126 9.80 -0.76 14.97
C ILE A 126 10.47 -1.29 16.24
N ASN A 127 11.44 -2.19 16.11
CA ASN A 127 12.17 -2.76 17.25
C ASN A 127 12.98 -1.68 18.00
N TYR A 128 13.39 -0.61 17.33
CA TYR A 128 14.00 0.56 17.97
C TYR A 128 12.99 1.54 18.59
N GLY A 129 11.69 1.24 18.54
CA GLY A 129 10.61 2.03 19.10
C GLY A 129 9.89 2.94 18.10
N GLY A 130 10.19 2.81 16.80
CA GLY A 130 9.51 3.51 15.72
C GLY A 130 9.54 5.03 15.88
N VAL A 131 8.42 5.68 15.57
CA VAL A 131 8.35 7.15 15.59
C VAL A 131 8.44 7.74 17.01
N PHE A 132 8.23 6.93 18.05
CA PHE A 132 8.13 7.39 19.44
C PHE A 132 9.46 7.56 20.15
N THR A 133 10.53 6.91 19.67
CA THR A 133 11.87 7.03 20.26
C THR A 133 12.79 7.87 19.40
N GLU A 134 13.81 8.48 20.01
CA GLU A 134 14.83 9.21 19.26
C GLU A 134 15.56 8.29 18.28
N LYS A 135 15.98 7.10 18.75
CA LYS A 135 16.64 6.10 17.92
C LYS A 135 15.75 5.68 16.74
N GLY A 136 14.48 5.35 16.98
CA GLY A 136 13.58 4.95 15.90
C GLY A 136 13.36 6.07 14.88
N ARG A 137 13.28 7.35 15.30
CA ARG A 137 13.24 8.49 14.36
C ARG A 137 14.50 8.66 13.51
N ILE A 138 15.67 8.32 14.04
CA ILE A 138 16.92 8.29 13.27
C ILE A 138 16.84 7.17 12.21
N GLU A 139 16.43 5.99 12.62
CA GLU A 139 16.31 4.82 11.73
C GLU A 139 15.22 4.99 10.67
N ILE A 140 14.14 5.72 10.95
CA ILE A 140 13.14 6.13 9.95
C ILE A 140 13.79 6.95 8.83
N LYS A 141 14.69 7.89 9.17
CA LYS A 141 15.38 8.71 8.16
C LYS A 141 16.29 7.86 7.29
N ILE A 142 17.05 6.95 7.91
CA ILE A 142 17.92 6.00 7.19
C ILE A 142 17.09 5.11 6.26
N LEU A 143 15.95 4.61 6.74
CA LEU A 143 15.02 3.84 5.92
C LEU A 143 14.47 4.67 4.76
N ASP A 144 14.00 5.91 4.98
CA ASP A 144 13.48 6.77 3.91
C ASP A 144 14.54 7.04 2.83
N GLU A 145 15.78 7.31 3.22
CA GLU A 145 16.91 7.45 2.29
C GLU A 145 17.14 6.16 1.47
N TYR A 146 17.09 5.00 2.12
CA TYR A 146 17.21 3.70 1.45
C TYR A 146 16.06 3.44 0.46
N LEU A 147 14.81 3.74 0.83
CA LEU A 147 13.63 3.56 -0.04
C LEU A 147 13.68 4.45 -1.29
N ARG A 148 14.33 5.62 -1.20
CA ARG A 148 14.54 6.55 -2.32
C ARG A 148 15.72 6.19 -3.21
N SER A 149 16.57 5.26 -2.77
CA SER A 149 17.74 4.83 -3.54
C SER A 149 17.36 4.15 -4.86
N ASP A 150 18.34 4.04 -5.76
CA ASP A 150 18.21 3.36 -7.06
C ASP A 150 16.93 3.79 -7.84
N GLY A 151 16.78 5.10 -8.00
CA GLY A 151 15.71 5.72 -8.77
C GLY A 151 14.30 5.53 -8.19
N ASN A 152 14.13 5.54 -6.86
CA ASN A 152 12.86 5.28 -6.17
C ASN A 152 12.23 3.90 -6.49
N SER A 153 13.06 2.94 -6.88
CA SER A 153 12.57 1.62 -7.25
C SER A 153 12.16 0.75 -6.05
N LEU A 154 12.58 1.15 -4.84
CA LEU A 154 12.20 0.57 -3.55
C LEU A 154 11.09 1.37 -2.85
N ASN A 155 10.39 2.26 -3.56
CA ASN A 155 9.27 2.99 -2.97
C ASN A 155 8.06 2.06 -2.70
N PRO A 156 7.62 1.89 -1.44
CA PRO A 156 6.48 1.03 -1.10
C PRO A 156 5.15 1.77 -1.29
N GLY A 157 4.81 2.02 -2.56
CA GLY A 157 3.62 2.75 -2.94
C GLY A 157 2.33 2.05 -2.53
N THR A 158 2.27 0.72 -2.62
CA THR A 158 1.07 -0.04 -2.22
C THR A 158 0.81 0.11 -0.73
N THR A 159 1.85 0.13 0.09
CA THR A 159 1.73 0.37 1.53
C THR A 159 1.19 1.77 1.82
N ALA A 160 1.66 2.78 1.09
CA ALA A 160 1.14 4.14 1.22
C ALA A 160 -0.35 4.23 0.86
N ASP A 161 -0.78 3.54 -0.21
CA ASP A 161 -2.19 3.48 -0.62
C ASP A 161 -3.08 2.86 0.48
N ILE A 162 -2.63 1.77 1.11
CA ILE A 162 -3.35 1.12 2.23
C ILE A 162 -3.42 2.04 3.46
N VAL A 163 -2.34 2.76 3.78
CA VAL A 163 -2.35 3.74 4.87
C VAL A 163 -3.34 4.87 4.59
N ALA A 164 -3.41 5.35 3.34
CA ALA A 164 -4.37 6.37 2.93
C ALA A 164 -5.82 5.86 3.07
N ALA A 165 -6.09 4.63 2.63
CA ALA A 165 -7.40 4.00 2.81
C ALA A 165 -7.76 3.82 4.30
N SER A 166 -6.80 3.37 5.11
CA SER A 166 -6.95 3.22 6.57
C SER A 166 -7.26 4.56 7.24
N LEU A 167 -6.57 5.63 6.84
CA LEU A 167 -6.79 6.98 7.36
C LEU A 167 -8.18 7.49 6.99
N PHE A 168 -8.61 7.27 5.74
CA PHE A 168 -9.96 7.62 5.30
C PHE A 168 -11.03 6.91 6.15
N ILE A 169 -10.87 5.61 6.40
CA ILE A 169 -11.77 4.85 7.27
C ILE A 169 -11.74 5.41 8.70
N ALA A 170 -10.56 5.73 9.25
CA ALA A 170 -10.44 6.31 10.58
C ALA A 170 -11.19 7.66 10.69
N ILE A 171 -11.11 8.51 9.66
CA ILE A 171 -11.88 9.76 9.56
C ILE A 171 -13.38 9.48 9.59
N LEU A 172 -13.86 8.52 8.79
CA LEU A 172 -15.28 8.13 8.80
C LEU A 172 -15.73 7.57 10.16
N LYS A 173 -14.82 6.96 10.92
CA LYS A 173 -15.07 6.45 12.27
C LYS A 173 -14.92 7.51 13.37
N GLY A 174 -14.68 8.77 13.00
CA GLY A 174 -14.71 9.91 13.92
C GLY A 174 -13.34 10.44 14.35
N LEU A 175 -12.25 10.08 13.65
CA LEU A 175 -10.97 10.78 13.80
C LEU A 175 -11.16 12.26 13.45
N LYS A 176 -10.80 13.15 14.39
CA LYS A 176 -10.87 14.61 14.22
C LYS A 176 -9.45 15.18 14.13
N ILE A 177 -8.97 15.34 12.90
CA ILE A 177 -7.70 16.01 12.56
C ILE A 177 -7.81 17.53 12.70
#